data_AF-A0A923ZEU1-F1
#
_entry.id   AF-A0A923ZEU1-F1
#
_cell.length_a   1.000
_cell.length_b   1.000
_cell.length_c   1.000
_cell.angle_alpha   90.00
_cell.angle_beta   90.00
_cell.angle_gamma   90.00
#
_symmetry.space_group_name_H-M   'P 1'
#
loop_
_entity.id
_entity.type
_entity.pdbx_description
1 polymer ?
#
loop_
_entity_poly.entity_id
_entity_poly.type
_entity_poly.pdbx_seq_one_letter_code
_entity_poly.pdbx_strand_id
1 'polypeptide(L)'
;MNWRFTRPGEWVRFDAQEPVAFFFPVERQALPAFEPKFAPLASNPELAAQFAFWNKARNEFHAAVAASPPTDPADHWQKHYYRGTDASGCPGAVDHQTKLRVRQWE
;
A
#
# COMPACT_ATOMS: atom_id res chain seq x y z
N MET A 1 -5.28 2.98 -8.83
CA MET A 1 -5.50 2.44 -10.18
C MET A 1 -6.90 2.81 -10.60
N ASN A 2 -7.09 3.32 -11.81
CA ASN A 2 -8.27 4.08 -12.22
C ASN A 2 -9.56 3.21 -12.26
N TRP A 3 -10.71 3.81 -11.95
CA TRP A 3 -12.05 3.15 -11.94
C TRP A 3 -12.50 2.65 -13.32
N ARG A 4 -11.81 3.05 -14.39
CA ARG A 4 -12.12 2.68 -15.79
C ARG A 4 -11.50 1.36 -16.25
N PHE A 5 -10.49 0.82 -15.56
CA PHE A 5 -9.85 -0.44 -15.95
C PHE A 5 -10.56 -1.61 -15.28
N THR A 6 -11.65 -2.09 -15.88
CA THR A 6 -12.54 -3.08 -15.26
C THR A 6 -12.25 -4.53 -15.65
N ARG A 7 -11.59 -4.77 -16.79
CA ARG A 7 -11.24 -6.13 -17.28
C ARG A 7 -10.11 -6.09 -18.33
N PRO A 8 -9.33 -7.17 -18.51
CA PRO A 8 -8.26 -7.24 -19.50
C PRO A 8 -8.75 -7.11 -20.95
N GLY A 9 -7.92 -6.53 -21.82
CA GLY A 9 -8.17 -6.47 -23.27
C GLY A 9 -9.18 -5.42 -23.73
N GLU A 10 -9.72 -4.62 -22.82
CA GLU A 10 -10.69 -3.58 -23.16
C GLU A 10 -10.03 -2.25 -23.51
N TRP A 11 -10.55 -1.61 -24.55
CA TRP A 11 -10.14 -0.27 -24.94
C TRP A 11 -10.68 0.76 -23.95
N VAL A 12 -9.77 1.50 -23.30
CA VAL A 12 -10.11 2.64 -22.46
C VAL A 12 -9.73 3.92 -23.21
N ARG A 13 -10.71 4.81 -23.37
CA ARG A 13 -10.52 6.14 -23.98
C ARG A 13 -10.51 7.21 -22.89
N PHE A 14 -9.66 8.22 -23.09
CA PHE A 14 -9.67 9.46 -22.34
C PHE A 14 -9.85 10.60 -23.34
N ASP A 15 -10.70 11.57 -23.01
CA ASP A 15 -10.86 12.77 -23.82
C ASP A 15 -9.74 13.78 -23.56
N ALA A 16 -9.60 14.76 -24.45
CA ALA A 16 -8.64 15.84 -24.23
C ALA A 16 -8.93 16.53 -22.89
N GLN A 17 -7.88 16.78 -22.11
CA GLN A 17 -7.94 17.36 -20.76
C GLN A 17 -8.57 16.46 -19.69
N GLU A 18 -8.87 15.19 -20.00
CA GLU A 18 -9.34 14.25 -19.00
C GLU A 18 -8.17 13.70 -18.15
N PRO A 19 -8.27 13.71 -16.80
CA PRO A 19 -7.22 13.16 -15.95
C PRO A 19 -7.16 11.63 -16.03
N VAL A 20 -6.01 11.11 -16.45
CA VAL A 20 -5.77 9.65 -16.61
C VAL A 20 -5.24 8.98 -15.34
N ALA A 21 -4.57 9.75 -14.47
CA ALA A 21 -3.97 9.29 -13.23
C ALA A 21 -3.68 10.49 -12.32
N PHE A 22 -3.52 10.22 -11.02
CA PHE A 22 -2.98 11.17 -10.06
C PHE A 22 -1.51 10.81 -9.77
N PHE A 23 -0.62 11.80 -9.86
CA PHE A 23 0.78 11.64 -9.48
C PHE A 23 1.01 12.33 -8.15
N PHE A 24 1.47 11.56 -7.16
CA PHE A 24 1.81 12.05 -5.83
C PHE A 24 3.26 11.68 -5.52
N PRO A 25 4.24 12.52 -5.86
CA PRO A 25 5.63 12.24 -5.53
C PRO A 25 5.80 12.30 -4.01
N VAL A 26 6.44 11.27 -3.45
CA VAL A 26 6.82 11.22 -2.04
C VAL A 26 8.33 11.27 -1.98
N GLU A 27 8.88 12.08 -1.07
CA GLU A 27 10.31 12.16 -0.88
C GLU A 27 10.85 10.81 -0.35
N ARG A 28 11.80 10.25 -1.10
CA ARG A 28 12.37 8.93 -0.82
C ARG A 28 13.01 8.82 0.58
N GLN A 29 13.63 9.90 1.06
CA GLN A 29 14.36 9.94 2.34
C GLN A 29 13.61 10.66 3.46
N ALA A 30 12.29 10.84 3.33
CA ALA A 30 11.51 11.48 4.38
C ALA A 30 11.56 10.70 5.71
N LEU A 31 11.45 9.36 5.65
CA LEU A 31 11.31 8.52 6.84
C LEU A 31 12.50 8.60 7.83
N PRO A 32 13.79 8.54 7.39
CA PRO A 32 14.93 8.75 8.28
C PRO A 32 14.96 10.10 9.04
N ALA A 33 14.24 11.11 8.56
CA ALA A 33 14.18 12.44 9.19
C ALA A 33 13.23 12.49 10.40
N PHE A 34 12.30 11.53 10.53
CA PHE A 34 11.34 11.51 11.64
C PHE A 34 11.93 10.87 12.90
N GLU A 35 11.52 11.38 14.04
CA GLU A 35 11.80 10.83 15.37
C GLU A 35 10.55 10.12 15.90
N PRO A 36 10.52 8.79 15.89
CA PRO A 36 9.35 8.04 16.31
C PRO A 36 9.26 8.01 17.84
N LYS A 37 8.04 8.15 18.38
CA LYS A 37 7.75 8.12 19.81
C LYS A 37 6.72 7.06 20.14
N PHE A 38 6.88 6.36 21.27
CA PHE A 38 5.86 5.45 21.75
C PHE A 38 4.86 6.16 22.67
N ALA A 39 3.56 6.01 22.39
CA ALA A 39 2.50 6.50 23.26
C ALA A 39 1.42 5.42 23.45
N PRO A 40 0.92 5.20 24.68
CA PRO A 40 -0.18 4.28 24.89
C PRO A 40 -1.44 4.76 24.14
N LEU A 41 -2.08 3.89 23.37
CA LEU A 41 -3.34 4.23 22.68
C LEU A 41 -4.42 4.74 23.65
N ALA A 42 -4.44 4.21 24.87
CA ALA A 42 -5.34 4.64 25.94
C ALA A 42 -5.18 6.11 26.35
N SER A 43 -4.05 6.75 26.04
CA SER A 43 -3.85 8.18 26.28
C SER A 43 -4.69 9.08 25.35
N ASN A 44 -5.24 8.51 24.26
CA ASN A 44 -6.17 9.19 23.36
C ASN A 44 -7.47 8.38 23.24
N PRO A 45 -8.49 8.67 24.09
CA PRO A 45 -9.74 7.91 24.12
C PRO A 45 -10.52 7.93 22.80
N GLU A 46 -10.46 9.04 22.06
CA GLU A 46 -11.14 9.16 20.76
C GLU A 46 -10.50 8.22 19.73
N LEU A 47 -9.17 8.26 19.63
CA LEU A 47 -8.43 7.36 18.74
C LEU A 47 -8.63 5.89 19.15
N ALA A 48 -8.66 5.60 20.44
CA ALA A 48 -8.92 4.25 20.96
C ALA A 48 -10.31 3.75 20.56
N ALA A 49 -11.34 4.59 20.63
CA ALA A 49 -12.69 4.26 20.19
C ALA A 49 -12.77 4.01 18.67
N GLN A 50 -12.12 4.87 17.87
CA GLN A 50 -12.02 4.69 16.42
C GLN A 50 -11.33 3.37 16.07
N PHE A 51 -10.22 3.05 16.74
CA PHE A 51 -9.51 1.78 16.56
C PHE A 51 -10.39 0.59 16.92
N ALA A 52 -11.10 0.63 18.05
CA ALA A 52 -11.97 -0.46 18.48
C ALA A 52 -13.10 -0.72 17.47
N PHE A 53 -13.72 0.34 16.94
CA PHE A 53 -14.73 0.24 15.90
C PHE A 53 -14.18 -0.39 14.62
N TRP A 54 -13.05 0.13 14.13
CA TRP A 54 -12.39 -0.38 12.93
C TRP A 54 -11.97 -1.85 13.09
N ASN A 55 -11.38 -2.21 14.23
CA ASN A 55 -10.92 -3.57 14.52
C ASN A 55 -12.08 -4.57 14.54
N LYS A 56 -13.21 -4.20 15.17
CA LYS A 56 -14.43 -5.02 15.15
C LYS A 56 -14.92 -5.25 13.71
N ALA A 57 -15.10 -4.18 12.94
CA ALA A 57 -15.56 -4.28 11.55
C ALA A 57 -14.61 -5.12 10.68
N ARG A 58 -13.29 -5.00 10.92
CA ARG A 58 -12.29 -5.77 10.19
C ARG A 58 -12.36 -7.27 10.50
N ASN A 59 -12.52 -7.63 11.78
CA ASN A 59 -12.65 -9.02 12.21
C ASN A 59 -13.93 -9.66 11.68
N GLU A 60 -15.06 -8.93 11.69
CA GLU A 60 -16.32 -9.38 11.10
C GLU A 60 -16.19 -9.63 9.60
N PHE A 61 -15.53 -8.71 8.87
CA PHE A 61 -15.24 -8.89 7.44
C PHE A 61 -14.36 -10.12 7.18
N HIS A 62 -13.29 -10.32 7.94
CA HIS A 62 -12.42 -11.50 7.80
C HIS A 62 -13.16 -12.80 8.08
N ALA A 63 -14.03 -12.84 9.10
CA ALA A 63 -14.87 -13.99 9.38
C ALA A 63 -15.83 -14.28 8.21
N ALA A 64 -16.43 -13.25 7.62
CA ALA A 64 -17.30 -13.39 6.45
C ALA A 64 -16.54 -13.91 5.21
N VAL A 65 -15.33 -13.39 4.94
CA VAL A 65 -14.47 -13.87 3.85
C VAL A 65 -14.01 -15.31 4.07
N ALA A 66 -13.67 -15.70 5.29
CA ALA A 66 -13.30 -17.08 5.60
C ALA A 66 -14.49 -18.04 5.42
N ALA A 67 -15.71 -17.60 5.76
CA ALA A 67 -16.94 -18.37 5.56
C ALA A 67 -17.38 -18.45 4.09
N SER A 68 -16.97 -17.50 3.25
CA SER A 68 -17.25 -17.48 1.81
C SER A 68 -16.04 -16.98 1.03
N PRO A 69 -15.04 -17.86 0.81
CA PRO A 69 -13.81 -17.50 0.15
C PRO A 69 -14.09 -17.04 -1.30
N PRO A 70 -13.58 -15.89 -1.74
CA PRO A 70 -13.69 -15.48 -3.14
C PRO A 70 -12.92 -16.45 -4.04
N THR A 71 -13.46 -16.68 -5.23
CA THR A 71 -13.01 -17.71 -6.19
C THR A 71 -11.73 -17.35 -6.95
N ASP A 72 -11.21 -16.14 -6.80
CA ASP A 72 -10.10 -15.63 -7.61
C ASP A 72 -8.88 -15.29 -6.74
N PRO A 73 -7.96 -16.25 -6.54
CA PRO A 73 -6.65 -16.00 -5.97
C PRO A 73 -5.74 -15.47 -7.08
N ALA A 74 -5.64 -14.14 -7.19
CA ALA A 74 -4.71 -13.51 -8.11
C ALA A 74 -3.26 -13.86 -7.73
N ASP A 75 -2.67 -14.75 -8.51
CA ASP A 75 -1.37 -15.37 -8.26
C ASP A 75 -0.21 -14.63 -8.95
N HIS A 76 0.99 -14.88 -8.42
CA HIS A 76 2.31 -14.58 -8.96
C HIS A 76 2.71 -13.10 -9.20
N TRP A 77 3.15 -12.46 -8.12
CA TRP A 77 3.89 -11.20 -8.21
C TRP A 77 5.36 -11.42 -8.60
N GLN A 78 5.78 -10.92 -9.76
CA GLN A 78 7.20 -10.78 -10.08
C GLN A 78 7.80 -9.59 -9.30
N LYS A 79 8.62 -9.89 -8.29
CA LYS A 79 9.16 -8.96 -7.29
C LYS A 79 10.35 -8.12 -7.79
N HIS A 80 10.41 -7.73 -9.06
CA HIS A 80 11.55 -7.01 -9.64
C HIS A 80 11.88 -5.71 -8.88
N TYR A 81 10.87 -4.86 -8.66
CA TYR A 81 11.03 -3.63 -7.87
C TYR A 81 11.44 -3.91 -6.41
N TYR A 82 11.03 -5.03 -5.82
CA TYR A 82 11.45 -5.44 -4.48
C TYR A 82 12.87 -6.00 -4.48
N ARG A 83 13.36 -6.54 -5.60
CA ARG A 83 14.73 -7.07 -5.75
C ARG A 83 15.72 -6.01 -6.22
N GLY A 84 15.24 -4.84 -6.63
CA GLY A 84 16.08 -3.79 -7.19
C GLY A 84 16.54 -4.12 -8.60
N THR A 85 15.74 -4.89 -9.35
CA THR A 85 15.99 -5.19 -10.75
C THR A 85 14.92 -4.56 -11.62
N ASP A 86 15.27 -4.24 -12.86
CA ASP A 86 14.31 -3.81 -13.86
C ASP A 86 13.52 -5.01 -14.44
N ALA A 87 12.61 -4.73 -15.37
CA ALA A 87 11.79 -5.74 -16.04
C ALA A 87 12.59 -6.73 -16.91
N SER A 88 13.84 -6.40 -17.26
CA SER A 88 14.76 -7.30 -17.98
C SER A 88 15.59 -8.19 -17.05
N GLY A 89 15.53 -7.94 -15.73
CA GLY A 89 16.33 -8.63 -14.73
C GLY A 89 17.71 -8.01 -14.50
N CYS A 90 18.04 -6.89 -15.17
CA CYS A 90 19.25 -6.14 -14.94
C CYS A 90 19.20 -5.39 -13.60
N PRO A 91 20.35 -5.07 -12.99
CA PRO A 91 20.39 -4.18 -11.83
C PRO A 91 19.69 -2.86 -12.11
N GLY A 92 18.77 -2.48 -11.24
CA GLY A 92 18.06 -1.21 -11.30
C GLY A 92 18.88 -0.07 -10.70
N ALA A 93 18.20 0.88 -10.03
CA ALA A 93 18.84 2.03 -9.41
C ALA A 93 19.92 1.62 -8.40
N VAL A 94 21.09 2.26 -8.46
CA VAL A 94 22.27 1.97 -7.63
C VAL A 94 22.00 2.12 -6.13
N ASP A 95 21.04 2.97 -5.78
CA ASP A 95 20.63 3.28 -4.42
C ASP A 95 19.26 2.68 -4.10
N HIS A 96 18.91 1.56 -4.74
CA HIS A 96 17.72 0.78 -4.40
C HIS A 96 17.69 0.45 -2.90
N GLN A 97 16.54 0.69 -2.29
CA GLN A 97 16.34 0.49 -0.85
C GLN A 97 15.14 -0.41 -0.61
N THR A 98 15.34 -1.40 0.26
CA THR A 98 14.26 -2.22 0.85
C THR A 98 14.49 -2.34 2.34
N LYS A 99 13.43 -2.63 3.09
CA LYS A 99 13.49 -2.77 4.57
C LYS A 99 14.20 -1.59 5.24
N LEU A 100 13.67 -0.38 5.00
CA LEU A 100 14.19 0.87 5.54
C LEU A 100 14.54 0.74 7.02
N ARG A 101 15.73 1.22 7.40
CA ARG A 101 16.17 1.33 8.79
C ARG A 101 15.86 2.75 9.25
N VAL A 102 14.87 2.88 10.10
CA VAL A 102 14.48 4.15 10.71
C VAL A 102 15.13 4.31 12.09
N ARG A 103 15.06 5.52 12.66
CA ARG A 103 15.54 5.79 14.02
C ARG A 103 14.81 4.89 15.03
N GLN A 104 15.48 4.57 16.13
CA GLN A 104 14.85 3.84 17.24
C GLN A 104 13.80 4.73 17.92
N TRP A 105 12.78 4.09 18.50
CA TRP A 105 11.77 4.77 19.30
C TRP A 105 12.41 5.37 20.55
N GLU A 106 12.02 6.60 20.88
CA GLU A 106 12.16 7.14 22.24
C GLU A 106 11.03 6.60 23.15
#